data_AF-A0AAP8SV23-F1
#
_entry.id   AF-A0AAP8SV23-F1
#
_cell.length_a   1.000
_cell.length_b   1.000
_cell.length_c   1.000
_cell.angle_alpha   90.00
_cell.angle_beta   90.00
_cell.angle_gamma   90.00
#
_symmetry.space_group_name_H-M   'P 1'
#
loop_
_entity.id
_entity.type
_entity.pdbx_description
1 polymer ?
#
loop_
_entity_poly.entity_id
_entity_poly.type
_entity_poly.pdbx_seq_one_letter_code
_entity_poly.pdbx_strand_id
1 'polypeptide(L)'
;MDQEKGMIFDLSLNALFTADKVMVKQFTCPLRKKWEELSWTESEYKRYCSSCEKPVIDITEFQEEQIIALFKVQPDACAYLDFHKTKCNFEFINEKPSRNESTRQSGCKGRNHQNLVVINTARNIEAINRGTQQGYQVLLRSTSPDDAIEQKVTIIQDSEGNYAITGYDFRNNDWNSNPLSTLKSNLNPSPFAGYLVPRNLPKNTRVFIPDIIEHIVSSSWNQGDEWRQKSGEGTWDGLNVILDEIPPTIILG
;
A
#
# COMPACT_ATOMS: atom_id res chain seq x y z
N MET A 1 5.94 -16.76 -40.82
CA MET A 1 5.50 -15.38 -40.53
C MET A 1 5.02 -15.42 -39.10
N ASP A 2 5.91 -15.14 -38.15
CA ASP A 2 5.50 -14.98 -36.76
C ASP A 2 4.68 -13.69 -36.70
N GLN A 3 3.37 -13.82 -36.47
CA GLN A 3 2.59 -12.69 -35.99
C GLN A 3 3.24 -12.27 -34.68
N GLU A 4 3.69 -11.02 -34.58
CA GLU A 4 4.09 -10.42 -33.31
C GLU A 4 2.95 -10.62 -32.32
N LYS A 5 3.13 -11.59 -31.41
CA LYS A 5 2.20 -11.83 -30.32
C LYS A 5 2.28 -10.64 -29.38
N GLY A 6 1.13 -10.02 -29.15
CA GLY A 6 0.98 -8.84 -28.32
C GLY A 6 -0.36 -8.88 -27.60
N MET A 7 -0.46 -8.12 -26.52
CA MET A 7 -1.70 -7.97 -25.78
C MET A 7 -2.41 -6.68 -26.17
N ILE A 8 -3.74 -6.68 -26.03
CA ILE A 8 -4.56 -5.51 -26.34
C ILE A 8 -5.09 -4.93 -25.04
N PHE A 9 -4.82 -3.65 -24.78
CA PHE A 9 -5.40 -2.92 -23.66
C PHE A 9 -6.48 -1.95 -24.13
N ASP A 10 -7.73 -2.25 -23.79
CA ASP A 10 -8.86 -1.38 -24.07
C ASP A 10 -8.97 -0.29 -23.00
N LEU A 11 -8.68 0.95 -23.40
CA LEU A 11 -8.69 2.12 -22.51
C LEU A 11 -10.09 2.52 -22.05
N SER A 12 -11.14 2.16 -22.81
CA SER A 12 -12.53 2.49 -22.48
C SER A 12 -13.10 1.53 -21.44
N LEU A 13 -12.80 0.24 -21.58
CA LEU A 13 -13.20 -0.82 -20.67
C LEU A 13 -12.25 -0.97 -19.48
N ASN A 14 -11.05 -0.39 -19.58
CA ASN A 14 -9.93 -0.60 -18.67
C ASN A 14 -9.64 -2.10 -18.52
N ALA A 15 -9.57 -2.81 -19.65
CA ALA A 15 -9.49 -4.26 -19.70
C ALA A 15 -8.38 -4.73 -20.64
N LEU A 16 -7.74 -5.83 -20.26
CA LEU A 16 -6.65 -6.48 -20.97
C LEU A 16 -7.17 -7.74 -21.68
N PHE A 17 -6.79 -7.87 -22.94
CA PHE A 17 -7.13 -8.98 -23.82
C PHE A 17 -5.86 -9.57 -24.46
N THR A 18 -5.95 -10.81 -24.91
CA THR A 18 -4.96 -11.41 -25.82
C THR A 18 -5.12 -10.87 -27.24
N ALA A 19 -4.17 -11.15 -28.13
CA ALA A 19 -4.27 -10.84 -29.57
C ALA A 19 -5.56 -11.41 -30.20
N ASP A 20 -6.01 -12.59 -29.73
CA ASP A 20 -7.24 -13.26 -30.16
C ASP A 20 -8.52 -12.67 -29.54
N LYS A 21 -8.43 -11.49 -28.89
CA LYS A 21 -9.53 -10.79 -28.20
C LYS A 21 -10.17 -11.58 -27.06
N VAL A 22 -9.45 -12.54 -26.48
CA VAL A 22 -9.90 -13.24 -25.27
C VAL A 22 -9.57 -12.36 -24.06
N MET A 23 -10.56 -12.06 -23.23
CA MET A 23 -10.38 -11.23 -22.05
C MET A 23 -9.51 -11.93 -21.01
N VAL A 24 -8.44 -11.26 -20.58
CA VAL A 24 -7.55 -11.72 -19.52
C VAL A 24 -7.98 -11.14 -18.18
N LYS A 25 -8.17 -9.81 -18.13
CA LYS A 25 -8.52 -9.13 -16.88
C LYS A 25 -9.14 -7.76 -17.14
N GLN A 26 -10.23 -7.44 -16.44
CA GLN A 26 -10.72 -6.08 -16.30
C GLN A 26 -10.23 -5.45 -14.99
N PHE A 27 -9.72 -4.23 -15.08
CA PHE A 27 -9.21 -3.47 -13.95
C PHE A 27 -10.22 -2.41 -13.51
N THR A 28 -10.36 -2.22 -12.20
CA THR A 28 -11.20 -1.16 -11.64
C THR A 28 -10.50 -0.56 -10.43
N CYS A 29 -10.05 0.69 -10.54
CA CYS A 29 -9.53 1.45 -9.42
C CYS A 29 -10.31 2.77 -9.30
N PRO A 30 -11.19 2.94 -8.30
CA PRO A 30 -11.97 4.16 -8.14
C PRO A 30 -11.10 5.38 -7.83
N LEU A 31 -9.92 5.15 -7.24
CA LEU A 31 -9.03 6.22 -6.76
C LEU A 31 -7.88 6.55 -7.73
N ARG A 32 -7.66 5.73 -8.76
CA ARG A 32 -6.54 5.87 -9.72
C ARG A 32 -5.18 6.06 -9.01
N LYS A 33 -4.94 5.24 -7.97
CA LYS A 33 -3.68 5.29 -7.21
C LYS A 33 -2.46 5.11 -8.11
N LYS A 34 -1.41 5.85 -7.82
CA LYS A 34 -0.09 5.69 -8.45
C LYS A 34 0.72 4.62 -7.75
N TRP A 35 1.75 4.09 -8.42
CA TRP A 35 2.63 3.07 -7.85
C TRP A 35 3.26 3.53 -6.53
N GLU A 36 3.69 4.80 -6.49
CA GLU A 36 4.30 5.45 -5.32
C GLU A 36 3.33 5.59 -4.14
N GLU A 37 2.02 5.48 -4.35
CA GLU A 37 1.00 5.57 -3.30
C GLU A 37 0.59 4.19 -2.76
N LEU A 38 1.32 3.14 -3.13
CA LEU A 38 1.06 1.77 -2.68
C LEU A 38 2.06 1.35 -1.60
N SER A 39 1.59 0.54 -0.67
CA SER A 39 2.38 0.07 0.47
C SER A 39 3.39 -0.98 0.03
N TRP A 40 4.54 -0.96 0.69
CA TRP A 40 5.64 -1.86 0.39
C TRP A 40 5.37 -3.23 1.01
N THR A 41 5.63 -4.26 0.22
CA THR A 41 5.67 -5.66 0.65
C THR A 41 7.09 -6.20 0.57
N GLU A 42 7.30 -7.45 0.96
CA GLU A 42 8.58 -8.16 0.84
C GLU A 42 9.17 -8.14 -0.59
N SER A 43 8.31 -8.18 -1.61
CA SER A 43 8.74 -8.20 -3.01
C SER A 43 8.83 -6.79 -3.59
N GLU A 44 9.79 -6.56 -4.48
CA GLU A 44 9.93 -5.27 -5.19
C GLU A 44 8.89 -5.11 -6.31
N TYR A 45 8.42 -6.23 -6.86
CA TYR A 45 7.43 -6.30 -7.93
C TYR A 45 6.00 -6.36 -7.40
N LYS A 46 5.81 -6.39 -6.08
CA LYS A 46 4.48 -6.47 -5.46
C LYS A 46 4.32 -5.35 -4.45
N ARG A 47 3.29 -4.54 -4.64
CA ARG A 47 2.83 -3.57 -3.65
C ARG A 47 1.43 -3.93 -3.17
N TYR A 48 1.00 -3.28 -2.10
CA TYR A 48 -0.33 -3.47 -1.53
C TYR A 48 -1.15 -2.19 -1.60
N CYS A 49 -2.37 -2.28 -2.11
CA CYS A 49 -3.30 -1.16 -2.11
C CYS A 49 -4.21 -1.26 -0.89
N SER A 50 -4.05 -0.37 0.09
CA SER A 50 -4.91 -0.29 1.27
C SER A 50 -6.37 0.02 0.99
N SER A 51 -6.65 0.73 -0.12
CA SER A 51 -7.99 1.21 -0.44
C SER A 51 -8.91 0.10 -0.90
N CYS A 52 -8.43 -0.77 -1.79
CA CYS A 52 -9.17 -1.94 -2.27
C CYS A 52 -8.69 -3.26 -1.64
N GLU A 53 -7.70 -3.19 -0.76
CA GLU A 53 -7.13 -4.32 -0.01
C GLU A 53 -6.59 -5.45 -0.90
N LYS A 54 -6.07 -5.08 -2.07
CA LYS A 54 -5.58 -6.01 -3.10
C LYS A 54 -4.09 -5.86 -3.35
N PRO A 55 -3.38 -6.95 -3.70
CA PRO A 55 -2.03 -6.84 -4.22
C PRO A 55 -2.05 -6.15 -5.58
N VAL A 56 -1.02 -5.35 -5.83
CA VAL A 56 -0.73 -4.73 -7.12
C VAL A 56 0.62 -5.24 -7.59
N ILE A 57 0.66 -5.88 -8.75
CA ILE A 57 1.85 -6.56 -9.27
C ILE A 57 2.40 -5.75 -10.43
N ASP A 58 3.69 -5.46 -10.40
CA ASP A 58 4.41 -4.86 -11.51
C ASP A 58 4.62 -5.92 -12.60
N ILE A 59 3.90 -5.77 -13.70
CA ILE A 59 3.96 -6.67 -14.86
C ILE A 59 4.83 -6.09 -15.98
N THR A 60 5.55 -5.00 -15.75
CA THR A 60 6.36 -4.32 -16.77
C THR A 60 7.34 -5.29 -17.43
N GLU A 61 7.98 -6.15 -16.64
CA GLU A 61 9.00 -7.09 -17.11
C GLU A 61 8.43 -8.45 -17.57
N PHE A 62 7.10 -8.60 -17.61
CA PHE A 62 6.46 -9.90 -17.88
C PHE A 62 6.17 -10.06 -19.37
N GLN A 63 6.30 -11.30 -19.87
CA GLN A 63 5.85 -11.72 -21.19
C GLN A 63 4.36 -12.11 -21.16
N GLU A 64 3.73 -12.20 -22.34
CA GLU A 64 2.30 -12.48 -22.49
C GLU A 64 1.86 -13.73 -21.69
N GLU A 65 2.58 -14.84 -21.83
CA GLU A 65 2.22 -16.09 -21.15
C GLU A 65 2.27 -15.95 -19.63
N GLN A 66 3.23 -15.16 -19.11
CA GLN A 66 3.39 -14.90 -17.69
C GLN A 66 2.25 -14.02 -17.16
N ILE A 67 1.82 -13.00 -17.93
CA ILE A 67 0.69 -12.13 -17.57
C ILE A 67 -0.61 -12.95 -17.53
N ILE A 68 -0.85 -13.78 -18.54
CA ILE A 68 -2.02 -14.66 -18.60
C ILE A 68 -2.02 -15.65 -17.42
N ALA A 69 -0.88 -16.29 -17.15
CA ALA A 69 -0.75 -17.22 -16.02
C ALA A 69 -0.98 -16.51 -14.68
N LEU A 70 -0.47 -15.29 -14.52
CA LEU A 70 -0.64 -14.50 -13.30
C LEU A 70 -2.12 -14.29 -12.98
N PHE A 71 -2.90 -13.79 -13.94
CA PHE A 71 -4.32 -13.48 -13.69
C PHE A 71 -5.21 -14.72 -13.64
N LYS A 72 -4.75 -15.87 -14.16
CA LYS A 72 -5.41 -17.17 -13.91
C LYS A 72 -5.24 -17.62 -12.46
N VAL A 73 -4.05 -17.43 -11.88
CA VAL A 73 -3.76 -17.84 -10.50
C VAL A 73 -4.29 -16.81 -9.48
N GLN A 74 -4.22 -15.52 -9.80
CA GLN A 74 -4.64 -14.42 -8.92
C GLN A 74 -5.60 -13.47 -9.65
N PRO A 75 -6.86 -13.89 -9.87
CA PRO A 75 -7.83 -13.10 -10.64
C PRO A 75 -8.20 -11.77 -9.97
N ASP A 76 -8.00 -11.65 -8.65
CA ASP A 76 -8.29 -10.42 -7.90
C ASP A 76 -7.13 -9.43 -7.82
N ALA A 77 -5.92 -9.82 -8.26
CA ALA A 77 -4.78 -8.92 -8.27
C ALA A 77 -5.01 -7.74 -9.24
N CYS A 78 -4.49 -6.58 -8.86
CA CYS A 78 -4.31 -5.45 -9.77
C CYS A 78 -2.91 -5.50 -10.40
N ALA A 79 -2.71 -4.74 -11.47
CA ALA A 79 -1.39 -4.58 -12.09
C ALA A 79 -0.96 -3.12 -12.17
N TYR A 80 0.36 -2.95 -12.12
CA TYR A 80 1.08 -1.77 -12.57
C TYR A 80 1.87 -2.13 -13.83
N LEU A 81 1.94 -1.20 -14.77
CA LEU A 81 2.63 -1.39 -16.04
C LEU A 81 3.22 -0.04 -16.47
N ASP A 82 4.55 -0.01 -16.62
CA ASP A 82 5.25 1.10 -17.26
C ASP A 82 5.37 0.81 -18.77
N PHE A 83 4.56 1.49 -19.56
CA PHE A 83 4.51 1.30 -21.02
C PHE A 83 5.81 1.69 -21.73
N HIS A 84 6.67 2.50 -21.10
CA HIS A 84 7.95 2.88 -21.70
C HIS A 84 9.03 1.83 -21.53
N LYS A 85 8.84 0.88 -20.61
CA LYS A 85 9.84 -0.14 -20.25
C LYS A 85 9.34 -1.57 -20.46
N THR A 86 8.11 -1.73 -20.93
CA THR A 86 7.50 -3.04 -20.99
C THR A 86 8.20 -3.98 -21.96
N LYS A 87 8.32 -5.24 -21.56
CA LYS A 87 8.87 -6.33 -22.41
C LYS A 87 7.83 -6.96 -23.34
N CYS A 88 6.54 -6.83 -23.02
CA CYS A 88 5.46 -7.34 -23.85
C CYS A 88 4.98 -6.24 -24.79
N ASN A 89 4.63 -6.61 -26.03
CA ASN A 89 4.05 -5.65 -26.96
C ASN A 89 2.58 -5.40 -26.59
N PHE A 90 2.21 -4.13 -26.37
CA PHE A 90 0.83 -3.74 -26.06
C PHE A 90 0.26 -2.83 -27.15
N GLU A 91 -0.88 -3.23 -27.70
CA GLU A 91 -1.72 -2.37 -28.52
C GLU A 91 -2.75 -1.67 -27.63
N PHE A 92 -2.80 -0.34 -27.67
CA PHE A 92 -3.81 0.46 -26.98
C PHE A 92 -4.94 0.79 -27.93
N ILE A 93 -6.15 0.34 -27.59
CA ILE A 93 -7.34 0.62 -28.37
C ILE A 93 -8.34 1.47 -27.59
N ASN A 94 -9.17 2.19 -28.34
CA ASN A 94 -10.19 3.10 -27.84
C ASN A 94 -9.61 4.26 -27.02
N GLU A 95 -10.43 5.26 -26.73
CA GLU A 95 -10.04 6.35 -25.86
C GLU A 95 -10.68 6.16 -24.48
N LYS A 96 -10.00 6.65 -23.43
CA LYS A 96 -10.65 6.76 -22.13
C LYS A 96 -11.88 7.65 -22.30
N PRO A 97 -13.07 7.25 -21.83
CA PRO A 97 -14.23 8.11 -21.88
C PRO A 97 -13.91 9.44 -21.20
N SER A 98 -14.24 10.56 -21.87
CA SER A 98 -14.11 11.90 -21.30
C SER A 98 -15.03 12.00 -20.10
N ARG A 99 -14.55 11.65 -18.90
CA ARG A 99 -15.35 11.78 -17.69
C ARG A 99 -15.42 13.26 -17.33
N ASN A 100 -16.63 13.81 -17.36
CA ASN A 100 -16.96 15.04 -16.66
C ASN A 100 -16.45 14.94 -15.22
N GLU A 101 -15.69 15.93 -14.76
CA GLU A 101 -15.06 15.96 -13.44
C GLU A 101 -16.05 15.95 -12.25
N SER A 102 -17.36 15.86 -12.52
CA SER A 102 -18.46 16.08 -11.57
C SER A 102 -18.88 14.84 -10.76
N THR A 103 -18.48 13.62 -11.11
CA THR A 103 -18.75 12.40 -10.29
C THR A 103 -17.53 12.01 -9.45
N ARG A 104 -16.98 12.97 -8.70
CA ARG A 104 -16.05 12.72 -7.58
C ARG A 104 -16.84 12.39 -6.31
N GLN A 105 -17.61 11.31 -6.33
CA GLN A 105 -18.20 10.71 -5.12
C GLN A 105 -17.61 9.31 -4.92
N SER A 106 -16.37 9.30 -4.48
CA SER A 106 -15.73 8.15 -3.84
C SER A 106 -14.77 8.73 -2.81
N GLY A 107 -14.70 8.12 -1.63
CA GLY A 107 -14.20 8.68 -0.36
C GLY A 107 -12.79 9.26 -0.31
N CYS A 108 -12.09 9.41 -1.42
CA CYS A 108 -10.98 10.36 -1.55
C CYS A 108 -11.52 11.61 -2.24
N LYS A 109 -12.01 12.59 -1.45
CA LYS A 109 -12.35 13.91 -1.97
C LYS A 109 -11.09 14.51 -2.61
N GLY A 110 -10.99 14.44 -3.94
CA GLY A 110 -10.43 15.44 -4.86
C GLY A 110 -9.28 16.36 -4.42
N ARG A 111 -8.37 15.93 -3.55
CA ARG A 111 -7.18 16.70 -3.20
C ARG A 111 -6.03 16.19 -4.06
N ASN A 112 -5.47 17.09 -4.86
CA ASN A 112 -4.26 16.79 -5.61
C ASN A 112 -3.09 16.73 -4.61
N HIS A 113 -2.73 15.53 -4.17
CA HIS A 113 -1.60 15.32 -3.26
C HIS A 113 -0.23 15.41 -3.97
N GLN A 114 -0.18 15.81 -5.25
CA GLN A 114 1.06 15.90 -6.03
C GLN A 114 2.16 16.77 -5.40
N ASN A 115 1.79 17.70 -4.51
CA ASN A 115 2.74 18.60 -3.84
C ASN A 115 3.11 18.15 -2.42
N LEU A 116 2.59 17.03 -1.94
CA LEU A 116 2.91 16.50 -0.62
C LEU A 116 3.97 15.42 -0.72
N VAL A 117 4.85 15.37 0.28
CA VAL A 117 5.77 14.24 0.43
C VAL A 117 4.95 13.02 0.83
N VAL A 118 5.07 11.95 0.06
CA VAL A 118 4.42 10.67 0.37
C VAL A 118 5.26 9.92 1.38
N ILE A 119 4.65 9.54 2.51
CA ILE A 119 5.24 8.61 3.48
C ILE A 119 4.57 7.26 3.29
N ASN A 120 5.28 6.31 2.70
CA ASN A 120 4.77 4.97 2.44
C ASN A 120 4.76 4.10 3.70
N THR A 121 3.89 3.09 3.67
CA THR A 121 3.80 2.08 4.72
C THR A 121 4.46 0.79 4.27
N ALA A 122 5.35 0.26 5.10
CA ALA A 122 5.90 -1.08 4.98
C ALA A 122 5.11 -2.02 5.89
N ARG A 123 4.48 -3.06 5.30
CA ARG A 123 3.48 -3.90 5.98
C ARG A 123 4.04 -5.17 6.63
N ASN A 124 5.33 -5.47 6.44
CA ASN A 124 6.00 -6.62 7.04
C ASN A 124 7.49 -6.30 7.31
N ILE A 125 8.17 -7.22 8.00
CA ILE A 125 9.55 -7.03 8.46
C ILE A 125 10.52 -6.91 7.29
N GLU A 126 10.31 -7.67 6.22
CA GLU A 126 11.11 -7.64 5.00
C GLU A 126 11.00 -6.26 4.32
N ALA A 127 9.78 -5.73 4.19
CA ALA A 127 9.55 -4.40 3.62
C ALA A 127 10.15 -3.28 4.49
N ILE A 128 10.07 -3.43 5.82
CA ILE A 128 10.67 -2.50 6.78
C ILE A 128 12.19 -2.48 6.61
N ASN A 129 12.82 -3.65 6.60
CA ASN A 129 14.28 -3.77 6.48
C ASN A 129 14.77 -3.27 5.12
N ARG A 130 14.04 -3.55 4.04
CA ARG A 130 14.32 -2.96 2.73
C ARG A 130 14.25 -1.43 2.78
N GLY A 131 13.26 -0.86 3.47
CA GLY A 131 13.16 0.58 3.71
C GLY A 131 14.38 1.14 4.42
N THR A 132 14.84 0.49 5.49
CA THR A 132 16.06 0.88 6.20
C THR A 132 17.29 0.88 5.29
N GLN A 133 17.48 -0.20 4.54
CA GLN A 133 18.61 -0.38 3.60
C GLN A 133 18.61 0.69 2.50
N GLN A 134 17.43 1.12 2.06
CA GLN A 134 17.27 2.21 1.10
C GLN A 134 17.40 3.62 1.72
N GLY A 135 17.75 3.71 3.01
CA GLY A 135 18.05 4.98 3.66
C GLY A 135 16.82 5.70 4.22
N TYR A 136 15.68 5.04 4.39
CA TYR A 136 14.56 5.61 5.13
C TYR A 136 14.80 5.55 6.64
N GLN A 137 14.19 6.48 7.37
CA GLN A 137 13.92 6.35 8.79
C GLN A 137 12.59 5.60 8.95
N VAL A 138 12.59 4.54 9.75
CA VAL A 138 11.38 3.75 10.00
C VAL A 138 10.73 4.19 11.30
N LEU A 139 9.45 4.54 11.21
CA LEU A 139 8.60 4.82 12.36
C LEU A 139 7.64 3.64 12.57
N LEU A 140 8.02 2.73 13.48
CA LEU A 140 7.23 1.54 13.79
C LEU A 140 5.91 1.88 14.48
N ARG A 141 4.87 1.12 14.12
CA ARG A 141 3.50 1.22 14.66
C ARG A 141 2.88 -0.17 14.81
N SER A 142 2.08 -0.34 15.85
CA SER A 142 1.23 -1.53 16.00
C SER A 142 0.17 -1.54 14.90
N THR A 143 -0.12 -2.71 14.34
CA THR A 143 -1.25 -2.90 13.42
C THR A 143 -2.55 -3.26 14.13
N SER A 144 -2.55 -3.28 15.47
CA SER A 144 -3.72 -3.64 16.28
C SER A 144 -4.55 -2.40 16.63
N PRO A 145 -5.88 -2.54 16.76
CA PRO A 145 -6.71 -1.55 17.44
C PRO A 145 -6.24 -1.30 18.87
N ASP A 146 -6.53 -0.11 19.41
CA ASP A 146 -6.12 0.28 20.77
C ASP A 146 -6.74 -0.61 21.86
N ASP A 147 -7.94 -1.11 21.60
CA ASP A 147 -8.74 -2.00 22.45
C ASP A 147 -8.47 -3.50 22.23
N ALA A 148 -7.56 -3.85 21.31
CA ALA A 148 -7.20 -5.24 21.08
C ALA A 148 -6.53 -5.89 22.30
N ILE A 149 -6.73 -7.21 22.44
CA ILE A 149 -6.08 -8.03 23.47
C ILE A 149 -4.56 -7.85 23.36
N GLU A 150 -3.93 -7.51 24.49
CA GLU A 150 -2.50 -7.22 24.51
C GLU A 150 -1.67 -8.50 24.33
N GLN A 151 -0.84 -8.50 23.30
CA GLN A 151 0.26 -9.44 23.15
C GLN A 151 1.55 -8.64 23.06
N LYS A 152 2.58 -9.04 23.81
CA LYS A 152 3.87 -8.36 23.79
C LYS A 152 4.80 -9.03 22.80
N VAL A 153 5.34 -8.24 21.88
CA VAL A 153 6.38 -8.68 20.94
C VAL A 153 7.66 -7.92 21.25
N THR A 154 8.79 -8.63 21.28
CA THR A 154 10.12 -8.01 21.33
C THR A 154 10.63 -7.76 19.92
N ILE A 155 10.93 -6.50 19.64
CA ILE A 155 11.58 -6.07 18.39
C ILE A 155 13.00 -5.63 18.72
N ILE A 156 13.95 -6.20 18.01
CA ILE A 156 15.36 -5.84 18.11
C ILE A 156 15.81 -5.16 16.83
N GLN A 157 16.79 -4.28 16.95
CA GLN A 157 17.46 -3.66 15.82
C GLN A 157 18.95 -4.03 15.86
N ASP A 158 19.50 -4.49 14.74
CA ASP A 158 20.93 -4.76 14.61
C ASP A 158 21.74 -3.47 14.37
N SER A 159 23.06 -3.60 14.27
CA SER A 159 23.97 -2.46 14.02
C SER A 159 23.81 -1.84 12.62
N GLU A 160 23.21 -2.56 11.68
CA GLU A 160 22.95 -2.09 10.31
C GLU A 160 21.57 -1.39 10.21
N GLY A 161 20.79 -1.45 11.29
CA GLY A 161 19.46 -0.86 11.40
C GLY A 161 18.32 -1.80 11.01
N ASN A 162 18.61 -3.06 10.65
CA ASN A 162 17.55 -4.03 10.33
C ASN A 162 16.85 -4.47 11.62
N TYR A 163 15.56 -4.74 11.49
CA TYR A 163 14.69 -5.16 12.57
C TYR A 163 14.47 -6.68 12.52
N ALA A 164 14.31 -7.30 13.68
CA ALA A 164 13.90 -8.69 13.83
C ALA A 164 12.93 -8.87 15.00
N ILE A 165 12.11 -9.93 14.92
CA ILE A 165 11.18 -10.34 15.97
C ILE A 165 11.82 -11.49 16.74
N THR A 166 12.06 -11.32 18.04
CA THR A 166 12.77 -12.33 18.86
C THR A 166 11.89 -13.07 19.86
N GLY A 167 10.59 -12.76 19.94
CA GLY A 167 9.60 -13.61 20.62
C GLY A 167 8.62 -12.89 21.54
N TYR A 168 7.81 -13.69 22.23
CA TYR A 168 6.76 -13.29 23.18
C TYR A 168 7.09 -13.63 24.65
N ASP A 169 8.24 -14.26 24.91
CA ASP A 169 8.70 -14.67 26.25
C ASP A 169 9.97 -13.90 26.65
N PHE A 170 9.86 -13.08 27.69
CA PHE A 170 10.89 -12.17 28.20
C PHE A 170 11.98 -12.85 29.03
N ARG A 171 11.94 -14.18 29.18
CA ARG A 171 12.88 -14.91 30.04
C ARG A 171 14.13 -15.39 29.33
N ASN A 172 14.24 -15.22 28.01
CA ASN A 172 15.43 -15.61 27.26
C ASN A 172 16.37 -14.40 27.09
N ASN A 173 17.53 -14.50 27.74
CA ASN A 173 18.31 -13.36 28.21
C ASN A 173 19.56 -13.10 27.34
N ASP A 174 19.38 -12.98 26.02
CA ASP A 174 20.46 -12.57 25.10
C ASP A 174 20.55 -11.03 25.03
N TRP A 175 21.24 -10.47 26.02
CA TRP A 175 21.42 -9.05 26.32
C TRP A 175 22.19 -8.21 25.27
N ASN A 176 22.50 -8.72 24.08
CA ASN A 176 23.15 -7.92 23.02
C ASN A 176 22.16 -7.17 22.12
N SER A 177 20.86 -7.31 22.36
CA SER A 177 19.83 -6.59 21.64
C SER A 177 19.12 -5.62 22.57
N ASN A 178 19.17 -4.32 22.26
CA ASN A 178 18.32 -3.35 22.95
C ASN A 178 16.89 -3.56 22.44
N PRO A 179 15.94 -4.07 23.26
CA PRO A 179 14.55 -4.18 22.83
C PRO A 179 14.02 -2.76 22.57
N LEU A 180 13.64 -2.47 21.33
CA LEU A 180 13.27 -1.11 20.94
C LEU A 180 11.84 -0.75 21.37
N SER A 181 10.95 -1.74 21.54
CA SER A 181 9.55 -1.49 21.93
C SER A 181 8.79 -2.78 22.31
N THR A 182 7.66 -2.60 23.00
CA THR A 182 6.57 -3.58 23.11
C THR A 182 5.38 -3.06 22.30
N LEU A 183 4.82 -3.86 21.39
CA LEU A 183 3.66 -3.49 20.57
C LEU A 183 2.55 -4.55 20.70
N LYS A 184 1.28 -4.11 20.72
CA LYS A 184 0.10 -5.00 20.70
C LYS A 184 -0.02 -5.69 19.35
N SER A 185 -0.33 -6.99 19.33
CA SER A 185 -0.52 -7.80 18.12
C SER A 185 -1.91 -8.43 18.08
N ASN A 186 -2.57 -8.39 16.92
CA ASN A 186 -3.75 -9.19 16.59
C ASN A 186 -3.49 -9.98 15.29
N LEU A 187 -4.47 -10.76 14.81
CA LEU A 187 -4.42 -11.75 13.72
C LEU A 187 -3.97 -11.25 12.32
N ASN A 188 -3.34 -10.08 12.25
CA ASN A 188 -2.67 -9.59 11.05
C ASN A 188 -1.43 -10.44 10.72
N PRO A 189 -1.11 -10.63 9.42
CA PRO A 189 0.11 -11.33 8.99
C PRO A 189 1.41 -10.74 9.56
N SER A 190 1.40 -9.44 9.90
CA SER A 190 2.47 -8.79 10.66
C SER A 190 1.89 -7.98 11.83
N PRO A 191 2.41 -8.17 13.06
CA PRO A 191 1.93 -7.46 14.26
C PRO A 191 2.26 -5.97 14.28
N PHE A 192 3.12 -5.51 13.37
CA PHE A 192 3.52 -4.13 13.23
C PHE A 192 3.75 -3.77 11.77
N ALA A 193 3.73 -2.48 11.50
CA ALA A 193 4.08 -1.89 10.22
C ALA A 193 4.96 -0.67 10.49
N GLY A 194 5.64 -0.18 9.45
CA GLY A 194 6.51 0.99 9.56
C GLY A 194 6.13 2.06 8.56
N TYR A 195 6.06 3.31 9.00
CA TYR A 195 6.10 4.44 8.09
C TYR A 195 7.54 4.67 7.62
N LEU A 196 7.73 4.74 6.30
CA LEU A 196 9.02 4.99 5.66
C LEU A 196 9.21 6.50 5.47
N VAL A 197 9.86 7.14 6.43
CA VAL A 197 10.09 8.59 6.45
C VAL A 197 11.44 8.89 5.79
N PRO A 198 11.53 9.81 4.81
CA PRO A 198 12.83 10.25 4.30
C PRO A 198 13.71 10.80 5.44
N ARG A 199 14.96 10.30 5.59
CA ARG A 199 15.84 10.62 6.74
C ARG A 199 16.05 12.12 6.99
N ASN A 200 16.05 12.94 5.94
CA ASN A 200 16.32 14.37 6.03
C ASN A 200 15.05 15.22 5.81
N LEU A 201 13.87 14.66 6.11
CA LEU A 201 12.61 15.37 5.97
C LEU A 201 12.56 16.55 6.96
N PRO A 202 12.45 17.82 6.49
CA PRO A 202 12.43 18.98 7.39
C PRO A 202 11.24 18.93 8.35
N LYS A 203 11.47 19.33 9.60
CA LYS A 203 10.38 19.52 10.57
C LYS A 203 9.33 20.48 10.01
N ASN A 204 8.06 20.24 10.36
CA ASN A 204 6.86 20.92 9.88
C ASN A 204 6.53 20.69 8.38
N THR A 205 7.12 19.66 7.75
CA THR A 205 6.75 19.29 6.38
C THR A 205 5.35 18.68 6.32
N ARG A 206 4.54 19.12 5.36
CA ARG A 206 3.25 18.52 5.05
C ARG A 206 3.42 17.24 4.25
N VAL A 207 2.72 16.20 4.68
CA VAL A 207 2.88 14.84 4.16
C VAL A 207 1.53 14.22 3.83
N PHE A 208 1.56 13.25 2.92
CA PHE A 208 0.44 12.38 2.63
C PHE A 208 0.80 10.94 3.00
N ILE A 209 -0.07 10.31 3.77
CA ILE A 209 0.03 8.89 4.11
C ILE A 209 -1.07 8.15 3.32
N PRO A 210 -0.70 7.39 2.27
CA PRO A 210 -1.66 6.70 1.41
C PRO A 210 -2.25 5.45 2.07
N ASP A 211 -1.63 5.02 3.17
CA ASP A 211 -1.98 3.83 3.93
C ASP A 211 -1.69 4.04 5.41
N ILE A 212 -2.64 4.62 6.14
CA ILE A 212 -2.51 4.79 7.60
C ILE A 212 -2.37 3.41 8.24
N ILE A 213 -1.60 3.27 9.32
CA ILE A 213 -1.39 2.03 10.08
C ILE A 213 -2.37 1.93 11.25
N GLU A 214 -2.61 3.05 11.93
CA GLU A 214 -3.48 3.15 13.09
C GLU A 214 -4.95 2.81 12.75
N HIS A 215 -5.73 2.38 13.74
CA HIS A 215 -7.16 2.09 13.60
C HIS A 215 -8.00 3.33 13.93
N ILE A 216 -7.97 4.32 13.03
CA ILE A 216 -8.75 5.54 13.15
C ILE A 216 -10.10 5.33 12.45
N VAL A 217 -11.22 5.59 13.12
CA VAL A 217 -12.56 5.49 12.53
C VAL A 217 -12.80 6.69 11.59
N SER A 218 -13.14 6.41 10.33
CA SER A 218 -13.46 7.44 9.33
C SER A 218 -14.96 7.65 9.14
N SER A 219 -15.75 6.60 9.32
CA SER A 219 -17.20 6.66 9.28
C SER A 219 -17.80 5.53 10.09
N SER A 220 -19.00 5.75 10.59
CA SER A 220 -19.80 4.75 11.28
C SER A 220 -21.23 4.78 10.77
N TRP A 221 -21.90 3.64 10.81
CA TRP A 221 -23.32 3.51 10.54
C TRP A 221 -24.05 3.38 11.86
N ASN A 222 -25.16 4.10 12.00
CA ASN A 222 -25.95 4.11 13.24
C ASN A 222 -26.55 2.75 13.64
N GLN A 223 -26.39 1.70 12.81
CA GLN A 223 -26.76 0.32 13.11
C GLN A 223 -25.59 -0.60 13.49
N GLY A 224 -24.36 -0.07 13.60
CA GLY A 224 -23.22 -0.76 14.23
C GLY A 224 -21.97 -0.96 13.38
N ASP A 225 -21.99 -0.64 12.09
CA ASP A 225 -20.80 -0.77 11.23
C ASP A 225 -19.84 0.41 11.42
N GLU A 226 -18.53 0.13 11.37
CA GLU A 226 -17.48 1.15 11.37
C GLU A 226 -16.49 0.90 10.24
N TRP A 227 -15.99 1.98 9.65
CA TRP A 227 -15.00 1.93 8.58
C TRP A 227 -13.75 2.72 8.95
N ARG A 228 -12.61 2.06 8.80
CA ARG A 228 -11.29 2.61 9.09
C ARG A 228 -10.84 3.65 8.06
N GLN A 229 -10.21 4.71 8.54
CA GLN A 229 -9.51 5.70 7.74
C GLN A 229 -8.32 5.06 7.03
N LYS A 230 -8.36 5.03 5.70
CA LYS A 230 -7.35 4.33 4.90
C LYS A 230 -6.15 5.20 4.53
N SER A 231 -6.34 6.51 4.45
CA SER A 231 -5.31 7.49 4.06
C SER A 231 -5.58 8.83 4.73
N GLY A 232 -4.57 9.69 4.80
CA GLY A 232 -4.73 11.02 5.36
C GLY A 232 -3.54 11.92 5.08
N GLU A 233 -3.73 13.20 5.35
CA GLU A 233 -2.65 14.16 5.38
C GLU A 233 -2.21 14.41 6.81
N GLY A 234 -0.99 14.90 6.97
CA GLY A 234 -0.45 15.25 8.29
C GLY A 234 0.77 16.14 8.19
N THR A 235 1.37 16.36 9.35
CA THR A 235 2.60 17.16 9.51
C THR A 235 3.68 16.32 10.17
N TRP A 236 4.87 16.27 9.58
CA TRP A 236 6.05 15.71 10.21
C TRP A 236 6.62 16.68 11.24
N ASP A 237 6.65 16.31 12.53
CA ASP A 237 7.12 17.20 13.60
C ASP A 237 8.63 17.05 13.92
N GLY A 238 9.35 16.22 13.15
CA GLY A 238 10.74 15.86 13.39
C GLY A 238 10.92 14.52 14.13
N LEU A 239 9.85 13.96 14.69
CA LEU A 239 9.87 12.69 15.42
C LEU A 239 8.72 11.75 15.02
N ASN A 240 7.53 12.30 14.81
CA ASN A 240 6.30 11.61 14.47
C ASN A 240 5.57 12.32 13.32
N VAL A 241 4.68 11.57 12.67
CA VAL A 241 3.66 12.16 11.79
C VAL A 241 2.41 12.46 12.62
N ILE A 242 2.05 13.72 12.69
CA ILE A 242 0.80 14.19 13.30
C ILE A 242 -0.26 14.22 12.19
N LEU A 243 -1.15 13.24 12.21
CA LEU A 243 -2.27 13.16 11.26
C LEU A 243 -3.27 14.29 11.51
N ASP A 244 -3.82 14.85 10.44
CA ASP A 244 -4.91 15.81 10.55
C ASP A 244 -6.15 15.10 11.11
N GLU A 245 -6.76 15.69 12.14
CA GLU A 245 -8.01 15.19 12.68
C GLU A 245 -9.16 15.39 11.68
N ILE A 246 -9.84 14.29 11.36
CA ILE A 246 -11.04 14.29 10.53
C ILE A 246 -12.14 13.64 11.37
N PRO A 247 -13.20 14.39 11.75
CA PRO A 247 -14.27 13.80 12.52
C PRO A 247 -14.96 12.69 11.71
N PRO A 248 -15.33 11.56 12.35
CA PRO A 248 -15.95 10.45 11.64
C PRO A 248 -17.29 10.86 11.06
N THR A 249 -17.58 10.40 9.84
CA THR A 249 -18.88 10.62 9.20
C THR A 249 -19.90 9.63 9.75
N ILE A 250 -21.00 10.13 10.33
CA ILE A 250 -22.12 9.27 10.76
C ILE A 250 -23.07 9.09 9.57
N ILE A 251 -23.26 7.84 9.15
CA ILE A 251 -24.23 7.44 8.15
C ILE A 251 -25.53 7.11 8.88
N LEU A 252 -26.61 7.77 8.48
CA LEU A 252 -27.95 7.50 8.98
C LEU A 252 -28.66 6.59 7.98
N GLY A 253 -29.08 5.41 8.45
CA GLY A 253 -30.00 4.52 7.74
C GLY A 253 -31.45 4.95 7.85
#